data_AF-A0A932BIG5-F1
#
_entry.id   AF-A0A932BIG5-F1
#
_cell.length_a   1.000
_cell.length_b   1.000
_cell.length_c   1.000
_cell.angle_alpha   90.00
_cell.angle_beta   90.00
_cell.angle_gamma   90.00
#
_symmetry.space_group_name_H-M   'P 1'
#
loop_
_entity.id
_entity.type
_entity.pdbx_description
1 polymer ?
#
loop_
_entity_poly.entity_id
_entity_poly.type
_entity_poly.pdbx_seq_one_letter_code
_entity_poly.pdbx_strand_id
1 'polypeptide(L)'
;MRPYQERVVLAEGALAEIALERDGRYRLRFARAGELLVEYRSDGAKHHRRGADREHAYEFRSVEQLRYDFERDVEEAQRQG
;
A
#
# COMPACT_ATOMS: atom_id res chain seq x y z
N MET A 1 -1.98 22.10 -6.27
CA MET A 1 -2.72 20.94 -5.73
C MET A 1 -2.18 20.63 -4.33
N ARG A 2 -3.03 20.40 -3.33
CA ARG A 2 -2.58 19.91 -2.00
C ARG A 2 -2.25 18.40 -2.11
N PRO A 3 -1.30 17.86 -1.33
CA PRO A 3 -1.15 16.40 -1.25
C PRO A 3 -2.47 15.78 -0.79
N TYR A 4 -2.81 14.64 -1.36
CA TYR A 4 -3.99 13.87 -0.97
C TYR A 4 -3.59 12.85 0.07
N GLN A 5 -4.35 12.74 1.14
CA GLN A 5 -4.18 11.69 2.12
C GLN A 5 -5.54 11.24 2.63
N GLU A 6 -5.74 9.93 2.65
CA GLU A 6 -6.93 9.29 3.16
C GLU A 6 -6.54 8.13 4.06
N ARG A 7 -7.29 7.97 5.15
CA ARG A 7 -7.08 6.93 6.16
C ARG A 7 -8.43 6.36 6.53
N VAL A 8 -8.58 5.05 6.41
CA VAL A 8 -9.79 4.33 6.74
C VAL A 8 -9.47 3.30 7.81
N VAL A 9 -10.06 3.47 8.98
CA VAL A 9 -10.04 2.46 10.05
C VAL A 9 -11.15 1.46 9.75
N LEU A 10 -10.77 0.20 9.64
CA LEU A 10 -11.65 -0.92 9.36
C LEU A 10 -11.89 -1.72 10.66
N ALA A 11 -12.73 -2.74 10.57
CA ALA A 11 -12.96 -3.65 11.70
C ALA A 11 -11.65 -4.27 12.21
N GLU A 12 -11.67 -4.71 13.48
CA GLU A 12 -10.57 -5.49 14.08
C GLU A 12 -9.20 -4.78 14.08
N GLY A 13 -9.21 -3.44 14.15
CA GLY A 13 -7.98 -2.64 14.20
C GLY A 13 -7.18 -2.63 12.90
N ALA A 14 -7.81 -2.99 11.78
CA ALA A 14 -7.23 -2.80 10.46
C ALA A 14 -7.25 -1.31 10.05
N LEU A 15 -6.23 -0.89 9.31
CA LEU A 15 -6.04 0.46 8.83
C LEU A 15 -5.57 0.39 7.37
N ALA A 16 -6.33 1.05 6.48
CA ALA A 16 -5.91 1.32 5.11
C ALA A 16 -5.57 2.80 4.95
N GLU A 17 -4.44 3.09 4.31
CA GLU A 17 -4.00 4.46 4.06
C GLU A 17 -3.62 4.65 2.60
N ILE A 18 -4.01 5.78 2.02
CA ILE A 18 -3.60 6.25 0.70
C ILE A 18 -2.98 7.62 0.87
N ALA A 19 -1.79 7.83 0.33
CA ALA A 19 -1.16 9.14 0.22
C ALA A 19 -0.67 9.37 -1.21
N LEU A 20 -0.93 10.57 -1.74
CA LEU A 20 -0.44 11.04 -3.04
C LEU A 20 0.19 12.41 -2.87
N GLU A 21 1.48 12.48 -3.14
CA GLU A 21 2.29 13.68 -3.09
C GLU A 21 2.15 14.51 -4.38
N ARG A 22 2.59 15.77 -4.31
CA ARG A 22 2.46 16.72 -5.43
C ARG A 22 3.29 16.35 -6.67
N ASP A 23 4.36 15.59 -6.48
CA ASP A 23 5.27 15.16 -7.53
C ASP A 23 4.94 13.75 -8.05
N GLY A 24 3.74 13.26 -7.77
CA GLY A 24 3.27 11.96 -8.24
C GLY A 24 3.80 10.78 -7.43
N ARG A 25 4.57 11.02 -6.36
CA ARG A 25 4.88 9.94 -5.41
C ARG A 25 3.61 9.48 -4.70
N TYR A 26 3.48 8.17 -4.50
CA TYR A 26 2.33 7.58 -3.82
C TYR A 26 2.78 6.64 -2.70
N ARG A 27 1.86 6.40 -1.76
CA ARG A 27 1.95 5.31 -0.79
C ARG A 27 0.57 4.70 -0.54
N LEU A 28 0.47 3.40 -0.69
CA LEU A 28 -0.66 2.57 -0.24
C LEU A 28 -0.17 1.73 0.93
N ARG A 29 -0.89 1.73 2.05
CA ARG A 29 -0.51 0.98 3.23
C ARG A 29 -1.71 0.25 3.81
N PHE A 30 -1.49 -0.99 4.21
CA PHE A 30 -2.41 -1.78 5.01
C PHE A 30 -1.71 -2.28 6.27
N ALA A 31 -2.32 -2.03 7.41
CA ALA A 31 -1.83 -2.48 8.71
C ALA A 31 -2.98 -3.08 9.53
N ARG A 32 -2.68 -4.00 10.44
CA ARG A 32 -3.64 -4.57 11.39
C ARG A 32 -3.00 -4.66 12.76
N ALA A 33 -3.74 -4.26 13.80
CA ALA A 33 -3.23 -4.23 15.17
C ALA A 33 -1.90 -3.47 15.34
N GLY A 34 -1.65 -2.46 14.50
CA GLY A 34 -0.41 -1.68 14.49
C GLY A 34 0.74 -2.27 13.66
N GLU A 35 0.62 -3.51 13.19
CA GLU A 35 1.61 -4.17 12.34
C GLU A 35 1.40 -3.84 10.87
N LEU A 36 2.46 -3.45 10.16
CA LEU A 36 2.42 -3.22 8.72
C LEU A 36 2.43 -4.56 7.98
N LEU A 37 1.36 -4.84 7.22
CA LEU A 37 1.23 -6.08 6.46
C LEU A 37 1.59 -5.90 4.98
N VAL A 38 1.13 -4.80 4.38
CA VAL A 38 1.37 -4.50 2.96
C VAL A 38 1.65 -3.02 2.78
N GLU A 39 2.69 -2.69 2.03
CA GLU A 39 2.98 -1.32 1.58
C GLU A 39 3.39 -1.32 0.10
N TYR A 40 2.80 -0.42 -0.67
CA TYR A 40 3.27 -0.06 -1.99
C TYR A 40 3.65 1.40 -1.98
N ARG A 41 4.84 1.74 -2.45
CA ARG A 41 5.31 3.13 -2.47
C ARG A 41 6.15 3.42 -3.71
N SER A 42 6.16 4.67 -4.13
CA SER A 42 7.14 5.15 -5.09
C SER A 42 8.19 6.06 -4.46
N ASP A 43 9.41 5.93 -4.97
CA ASP A 43 10.55 6.77 -4.67
C ASP A 43 11.13 7.30 -5.99
N GLY A 44 10.60 8.44 -6.42
CA GLY A 44 10.86 8.99 -7.76
C GLY A 44 10.34 8.05 -8.85
N ALA A 45 11.25 7.57 -9.70
CA ALA A 45 10.94 6.64 -10.79
C ALA A 45 10.93 5.15 -10.36
N LYS A 46 11.28 4.85 -9.11
CA LYS A 46 11.30 3.49 -8.57
C LYS A 46 10.02 3.21 -7.81
N HIS A 47 9.51 2.00 -7.92
CA HIS A 47 8.36 1.54 -7.15
C HIS A 47 8.76 0.33 -6.32
N HIS A 48 8.19 0.24 -5.13
CA HIS A 48 8.50 -0.76 -4.14
C HIS A 48 7.21 -1.39 -3.64
N ARG A 49 7.27 -2.70 -3.43
CA ARG A 49 6.23 -3.50 -2.79
C ARG A 49 6.85 -4.15 -1.57
N ARG A 50 6.25 -3.98 -0.41
CA ARG A 50 6.62 -4.65 0.83
C ARG A 50 5.44 -5.48 1.32
N GLY A 51 5.66 -6.76 1.50
CA GLY A 51 4.77 -7.65 2.27
C GLY A 51 5.31 -7.84 3.70
N ALA A 52 4.73 -8.77 4.44
CA ALA A 52 5.13 -9.09 5.82
C ALA A 52 6.64 -9.39 5.95
N ASP A 53 7.16 -10.27 5.08
CA ASP A 53 8.52 -10.80 5.26
C ASP A 53 9.61 -10.02 4.50
N ARG A 54 9.24 -9.27 3.45
CA ARG A 54 10.22 -8.76 2.49
C ARG A 54 9.73 -7.60 1.63
N GLU A 55 10.68 -6.78 1.21
CA GLU A 55 10.50 -5.71 0.22
C GLU A 55 11.14 -6.11 -1.11
N HIS A 56 10.45 -5.78 -2.21
CA HIS A 56 10.88 -6.01 -3.59
C HIS A 56 10.67 -4.77 -4.45
N ALA A 57 11.42 -4.69 -5.55
CA ALA A 57 11.09 -3.77 -6.63
C ALA A 57 9.72 -4.13 -7.21
N TYR A 58 8.91 -3.10 -7.47
CA TYR A 58 7.60 -3.22 -8.11
C TYR A 58 7.66 -2.61 -9.51
N GLU A 59 7.08 -3.32 -10.48
CA GLU A 59 6.94 -2.82 -11.85
C GLU A 59 5.58 -2.13 -11.97
N PHE A 60 5.55 -0.80 -11.88
CA PHE A 60 4.32 -0.05 -12.03
C PHE A 60 3.86 -0.05 -13.49
N ARG A 61 2.71 -0.68 -13.77
CA ARG A 61 2.12 -0.76 -15.11
C ARG A 61 0.96 0.20 -15.30
N SER A 62 0.03 0.21 -14.35
CA SER A 62 -1.10 1.13 -14.33
C SER A 62 -1.65 1.25 -12.89
N VAL A 63 -2.55 2.22 -12.69
CA VAL A 63 -3.22 2.40 -11.39
C VAL A 63 -4.14 1.22 -11.08
N GLU A 64 -4.79 0.65 -12.10
CA GLU A 64 -5.67 -0.51 -11.96
C GLU A 64 -4.88 -1.76 -11.54
N GLN A 65 -3.70 -1.98 -12.16
CA GLN A 65 -2.82 -3.08 -11.78
C GLN A 65 -2.26 -2.89 -10.36
N LEU A 66 -1.86 -1.67 -10.01
CA LEU A 66 -1.44 -1.32 -8.64
C LEU A 66 -2.53 -1.64 -7.63
N ARG A 67 -3.77 -1.22 -7.88
CA ARG A 67 -4.91 -1.50 -7.00
C ARG A 67 -5.14 -2.99 -6.87
N TYR A 68 -5.21 -3.71 -7.98
CA TYR A 68 -5.45 -5.15 -7.99
C TYR A 68 -4.36 -5.91 -7.22
N ASP A 69 -3.09 -5.58 -7.44
CA ASP A 69 -1.98 -6.24 -6.76
C ASP A 69 -2.01 -5.95 -5.25
N PHE A 70 -2.29 -4.70 -4.86
CA PHE A 70 -2.40 -4.30 -3.47
C PHE A 70 -3.57 -5.02 -2.75
N GLU A 71 -4.75 -5.06 -3.36
CA GLU A 71 -5.93 -5.74 -2.81
C GLU A 71 -5.65 -7.24 -2.63
N ARG A 72 -5.09 -7.89 -3.66
CA ARG A 72 -4.72 -9.31 -3.60
C ARG A 72 -3.73 -9.60 -2.46
N ASP A 73 -2.74 -8.75 -2.30
CA ASP A 73 -1.73 -8.88 -1.26
C ASP A 73 -2.28 -8.68 0.15
N VAL A 74 -3.21 -7.73 0.30
CA VAL A 74 -3.91 -7.51 1.57
C VAL A 74 -4.73 -8.74 1.92
N GLU A 75 -5.49 -9.29 0.97
CA GLU A 75 -6.24 -10.52 1.19
C GLU A 75 -5.32 -11.70 1.56
N GLU A 76 -4.18 -11.83 0.90
CA GLU A 76 -3.21 -12.88 1.20
C GLU A 76 -2.62 -12.72 2.61
N ALA A 77 -2.20 -11.50 2.98
CA ALA A 77 -1.66 -11.21 4.30
C ALA A 77 -2.70 -11.43 5.42
N GLN A 78 -3.97 -11.12 5.16
CA GLN A 78 -5.06 -11.38 6.11
C GLN A 78 -5.38 -12.86 6.31
N ARG A 79 -5.00 -13.75 5.38
CA ARG A 79 -5.16 -15.21 5.54
C ARG A 79 -4.02 -15.84 6.33
N GLN A 80 -2.87 -15.19 6.41
CA GLN A 80 -1.65 -15.74 7.01
C GLN A 80 -1.43 -15.32 8.49
N GLY A 81 -2.28 -14.44 9.04
CA GLY A 81 -2.25 -14.00 10.44
C GLY A 81 -3.63 -13.95 11.07
#